data_AF-A0A1I7VJM0-F1
#
_entry.id   AF-A0A1I7VJM0-F1
#
_cell.length_a   1.000
_cell.length_b   1.000
_cell.length_c   1.000
_cell.angle_alpha   90.00
_cell.angle_beta   90.00
_cell.angle_gamma   90.00
#
_symmetry.space_group_name_H-M   'P 1'
#
loop_
_entity.id
_entity.type
_entity.pdbx_description
1 polymer ?
#
loop_
_entity_poly.entity_id
_entity_poly.type
_entity_poly.pdbx_seq_one_letter_code
_entity_poly.pdbx_strand_id
1 'polypeptide(L)'
;MSGYISGANIEFYLLEKSRTLRQAADERSFHIFYQFLRGTSAAEKAVLRLVSSVLLFGNMEFFQEKKSDQAILPDDRVSQKLCHLLGLPLVDFTKAFLRPRIKVGREFVHKAQNKEQAEFAVEAISKACYEKMFRWLVGRLNKSLDRTRRQGASFIGILDIAGFEIFELNSFEQLCINYTNEKLQQLFNNTMFILEQEEYQREGIDWKFIDFGLDLQPTIDLIEKPMGILALLDEQCLFPKATDKSLVEKLLVNHSKHPKFVIPEMRAKSDFAVIHYAGRVDYSADQWLMKNMDPLNENVVALFQNSSDPFVVSIWKDAEFAGICASEYSETAFGVRTKKGMFRTVSQMHKEQLTRLMTTLRNTNPHFVRCIIPNHEKKTGKISSLLVLEQLRCNGVLEGIRICRQGFPNRVPFQEFRIVMKYLHQMLYRKDLWMAKKP
;
A
#
# COMPACT_ATOMS: atom_id res chain seq x y z
N MET A 1 -13.64 4.06 32.78
CA MET A 1 -12.34 3.43 32.47
C MET A 1 -11.24 4.38 32.90
N SER A 2 -10.10 3.88 33.39
CA SER A 2 -9.01 4.70 33.93
C SER A 2 -8.08 5.32 32.88
N GLY A 3 -8.33 5.12 31.57
CA GLY A 3 -7.63 5.79 30.47
C GLY A 3 -6.18 5.34 30.22
N TYR A 4 -5.67 4.32 30.91
CA TYR A 4 -4.31 3.83 30.70
C TYR A 4 -4.14 2.98 29.44
N ILE A 5 -2.97 3.09 28.80
CA ILE A 5 -2.58 2.26 27.66
C ILE A 5 -2.45 0.79 28.13
N SER A 6 -3.16 -0.11 27.46
CA SER A 6 -3.21 -1.55 27.76
C SER A 6 -2.46 -2.43 26.76
N GLY A 7 -2.07 -1.87 25.61
CA GLY A 7 -1.39 -2.59 24.53
C GLY A 7 -1.39 -1.78 23.24
N ALA A 8 -0.76 -2.31 22.21
CA ALA A 8 -0.74 -1.74 20.86
C ALA A 8 -0.74 -2.85 19.80
N ASN A 9 -1.30 -2.55 18.63
CA ASN A 9 -1.25 -3.40 17.44
C ASN A 9 -0.87 -2.54 16.24
N ILE A 10 0.03 -3.04 15.42
CA ILE A 10 0.57 -2.35 14.24
C ILE A 10 0.13 -3.12 13.00
N GLU A 11 -0.54 -2.42 12.09
CA GLU A 11 -0.76 -2.88 10.72
C GLU A 11 0.09 -2.04 9.77
N PHE A 12 0.66 -2.68 8.75
CA PHE A 12 1.40 -1.99 7.71
C PHE A 12 0.71 -2.20 6.36
N TYR A 13 0.76 -1.17 5.53
CA TYR A 13 0.17 -1.15 4.21
C TYR A 13 1.29 -0.88 3.19
N LEU A 14 1.28 -1.61 2.07
CA LEU A 14 2.15 -1.45 0.91
C LEU A 14 3.62 -1.07 1.23
N LEU A 15 4.51 -2.05 1.33
CA LEU A 15 5.95 -1.80 1.43
C LEU A 15 6.54 -1.56 0.04
N GLU A 16 7.22 -0.43 -0.19
CA GLU A 16 7.89 -0.09 -1.45
C GLU A 16 9.16 -0.94 -1.66
N LYS A 17 8.96 -2.24 -1.89
CA LYS A 17 10.04 -3.23 -1.97
C LYS A 17 10.96 -3.00 -3.17
N SER A 18 10.51 -2.34 -4.23
CA SER A 18 11.35 -1.94 -5.39
C SER A 18 12.59 -1.13 -4.97
N ARG A 19 12.47 -0.31 -3.92
CA ARG A 19 13.55 0.52 -3.36
C ARG A 19 14.73 -0.29 -2.80
N THR A 20 14.55 -1.58 -2.56
CA THR A 20 15.65 -2.47 -2.10
C THR A 20 16.75 -2.66 -3.14
N LEU A 21 16.41 -2.55 -4.44
CA LEU A 21 17.32 -2.88 -5.54
C LEU A 21 17.63 -1.68 -6.42
N ARG A 22 16.64 -0.82 -6.67
CA ARG A 22 16.77 0.35 -7.54
C ARG A 22 16.27 1.58 -6.82
N GLN A 23 16.94 2.71 -7.03
CA GLN A 23 16.56 4.00 -6.49
C GLN A 23 16.60 5.04 -7.61
N ALA A 24 15.73 6.04 -7.57
CA ALA A 24 15.86 7.19 -8.45
C ALA A 24 17.13 8.00 -8.09
N ALA A 25 17.55 8.89 -8.98
CA ALA A 25 18.64 9.82 -8.68
C ALA A 25 18.34 10.59 -7.38
N ASP A 26 19.35 10.76 -6.52
CA ASP A 26 19.27 11.41 -5.21
C ASP A 26 18.41 10.70 -4.13
N GLU A 27 17.92 9.49 -4.39
CA GLU A 27 17.22 8.68 -3.40
C GLU A 27 18.15 7.65 -2.72
N ARG A 28 17.82 7.29 -1.47
CA ARG A 28 18.51 6.24 -0.72
C ARG A 28 17.62 5.01 -0.58
N SER A 29 18.26 3.85 -0.37
CA SER A 29 17.54 2.64 0.04
C SER A 29 17.13 2.72 1.53
N PHE A 30 16.52 1.65 2.05
CA PHE A 30 16.08 1.58 3.44
C PHE A 30 17.23 1.83 4.42
N HIS A 31 16.97 2.60 5.48
CA HIS A 31 17.99 3.02 6.45
C HIS A 31 18.78 1.87 7.08
N ILE A 32 18.13 0.72 7.28
CA ILE A 32 18.75 -0.46 7.90
C ILE A 32 19.99 -0.96 7.12
N PHE A 33 20.06 -0.73 5.80
CA PHE A 33 21.23 -1.10 5.00
C PHE A 33 22.48 -0.28 5.35
N TYR A 34 22.32 0.91 5.92
CA TYR A 34 23.43 1.82 6.28
C TYR A 34 23.74 1.82 7.77
N GLN A 35 22.79 1.39 8.61
CA GLN A 35 22.87 1.46 10.07
C GLN A 35 23.55 0.24 10.71
N PHE A 36 24.30 -0.57 9.96
CA PHE A 36 24.99 -1.75 10.50
C PHE A 36 25.91 -1.36 11.67
N LEU A 37 25.48 -1.65 12.90
CA LEU A 37 26.22 -1.36 14.12
C LEU A 37 26.35 -2.61 15.01
N ARG A 38 27.49 -2.67 15.72
CA ARG A 38 27.99 -3.79 16.52
C ARG A 38 27.05 -4.18 17.66
N GLY A 39 27.05 -5.48 17.95
CA GLY A 39 26.46 -6.07 19.16
C GLY A 39 25.02 -6.52 18.92
N THR A 40 24.84 -7.76 18.48
CA THR A 40 23.52 -8.31 18.15
C THR A 40 23.29 -9.68 18.76
N SER A 41 22.09 -9.87 19.31
CA SER A 41 21.53 -11.15 19.73
C SER A 41 21.39 -12.12 18.55
N ALA A 42 21.16 -13.41 18.81
CA ALA A 42 21.04 -14.41 17.74
C ALA A 42 19.88 -14.12 16.76
N ALA A 43 18.76 -13.58 17.25
CA ALA A 43 17.62 -13.19 16.41
C ALA A 43 17.92 -11.96 15.54
N GLU A 44 18.58 -10.95 16.11
CA GLU A 44 19.04 -9.78 15.36
C GLU A 44 20.08 -10.16 14.31
N LYS A 45 20.97 -11.10 14.61
CA LYS A 45 21.89 -11.68 13.63
C LYS A 45 21.14 -12.33 12.47
N ALA A 46 20.06 -13.08 12.71
CA ALA A 46 19.28 -13.70 11.65
C ALA A 46 18.61 -12.66 10.73
N VAL A 47 18.05 -11.59 11.31
CA VAL A 47 17.51 -10.45 10.54
C VAL A 47 18.61 -9.77 9.74
N LEU A 48 19.76 -9.48 10.36
CA LEU A 48 20.89 -8.85 9.68
C LEU A 48 21.48 -9.73 8.57
N ARG A 49 21.54 -11.05 8.75
CA ARG A 49 21.93 -11.99 7.68
C ARG A 49 21.02 -11.84 6.49
N LEU A 50 19.70 -11.77 6.69
CA LEU A 50 18.75 -11.61 5.60
C LEU A 50 18.89 -10.24 4.91
N VAL A 51 19.06 -9.17 5.68
CA VAL A 51 19.37 -7.82 5.15
C VAL A 51 20.65 -7.86 4.30
N SER A 52 21.71 -8.51 4.77
CA SER A 52 22.94 -8.71 3.98
C SER A 52 22.70 -9.55 2.72
N SER A 53 21.86 -10.59 2.80
CA SER A 53 21.48 -11.40 1.63
C SER A 53 20.73 -10.57 0.58
N VAL A 54 19.82 -9.68 0.99
CA VAL A 54 19.10 -8.76 0.08
C VAL A 54 20.08 -7.87 -0.70
N LEU A 55 21.12 -7.36 -0.04
CA LEU A 55 22.18 -6.61 -0.71
C LEU A 55 23.01 -7.48 -1.66
N LEU A 56 23.35 -8.70 -1.25
CA LEU A 56 24.14 -9.62 -2.07
C LEU A 56 23.39 -10.10 -3.32
N PHE A 57 22.06 -10.23 -3.28
CA PHE A 57 21.27 -10.53 -4.47
C PHE A 57 21.47 -9.49 -5.58
N GLY A 58 21.58 -8.20 -5.22
CA GLY A 58 21.85 -7.12 -6.18
C GLY A 58 23.24 -7.16 -6.82
N ASN A 59 24.18 -7.93 -6.25
CA ASN A 59 25.55 -8.08 -6.75
C ASN A 59 25.73 -9.33 -7.64
N MET A 60 24.65 -10.06 -7.95
CA MET A 60 24.72 -11.20 -8.86
C MET A 60 24.78 -10.72 -10.31
N GLU A 61 25.86 -11.04 -11.02
CA GLU A 61 26.06 -10.62 -12.40
C GLU A 61 25.83 -11.77 -13.39
N PHE A 62 24.79 -11.64 -14.21
CA PHE A 62 24.47 -12.62 -15.24
C PHE A 62 24.98 -12.17 -16.61
N PHE A 63 25.43 -13.12 -17.41
CA PHE A 63 25.85 -12.89 -18.79
C PHE A 63 25.02 -13.73 -19.75
N GLN A 64 24.80 -13.19 -20.95
CA GLN A 64 24.13 -13.93 -22.01
C GLN A 64 25.15 -14.80 -22.75
N GLU A 65 24.86 -16.09 -22.91
CA GLU A 65 25.68 -16.97 -23.73
C GLU A 65 25.59 -16.57 -25.22
N LYS A 66 26.71 -16.53 -25.94
CA LYS A 66 26.73 -16.08 -27.34
C LYS A 66 26.04 -17.02 -28.33
N LYS A 67 25.88 -18.30 -27.96
CA LYS A 67 25.38 -19.38 -28.84
C LYS A 67 24.03 -19.95 -28.39
N SER A 68 23.47 -19.43 -27.30
CA SER A 68 22.22 -19.90 -26.71
C SER A 68 21.53 -18.75 -26.01
N ASP A 69 20.20 -18.80 -25.91
CA ASP A 69 19.42 -17.86 -25.09
C ASP A 69 19.59 -18.11 -23.58
N GLN A 70 20.53 -18.95 -23.16
CA GLN A 70 20.80 -19.23 -21.76
C GLN A 70 21.67 -18.16 -21.07
N ALA A 71 21.27 -17.78 -19.86
CA ALA A 71 22.08 -17.03 -18.92
C ALA A 71 23.18 -17.91 -18.30
N ILE A 72 24.34 -17.31 -18.11
CA ILE A 72 25.47 -17.88 -17.37
C ILE A 72 25.79 -16.99 -16.17
N LEU A 73 26.20 -17.63 -15.07
CA LEU A 73 26.74 -16.98 -13.89
C LEU A 73 28.23 -17.32 -13.81
N PRO A 74 29.14 -16.46 -14.32
CA PRO A 74 30.56 -16.78 -14.40
C PRO A 74 31.27 -16.72 -13.04
N ASP A 75 30.86 -15.82 -12.14
CA ASP A 75 31.36 -15.75 -10.77
C ASP A 75 30.29 -16.25 -9.79
N ASP A 76 30.58 -17.35 -9.12
CA ASP A 76 29.70 -17.96 -8.13
C ASP A 76 30.00 -17.53 -6.69
N ARG A 77 31.02 -16.69 -6.45
CA ARG A 77 31.40 -16.23 -5.09
C ARG A 77 30.26 -15.55 -4.35
N VAL A 78 29.47 -14.74 -5.07
CA VAL A 78 28.29 -14.07 -4.49
C VAL A 78 27.21 -15.09 -4.14
N SER A 79 26.93 -16.04 -5.03
CA SER A 79 25.99 -17.14 -4.81
C SER A 79 26.41 -18.04 -3.65
N GLN A 80 27.70 -18.32 -3.50
CA GLN A 80 28.23 -19.09 -2.36
C GLN A 80 27.97 -18.38 -1.04
N LYS A 81 28.22 -17.06 -0.96
CA LYS A 81 27.92 -16.26 0.24
C LYS A 81 26.42 -16.23 0.54
N LEU A 82 25.58 -16.04 -0.47
CA LEU A 82 24.11 -16.09 -0.34
C LEU A 82 23.65 -17.44 0.22
N CYS A 83 24.11 -18.53 -0.38
CA CYS A 83 23.78 -19.89 0.04
C CYS A 83 24.23 -20.17 1.47
N HIS A 84 25.40 -19.69 1.87
CA HIS A 84 25.89 -19.80 3.25
C HIS A 84 25.01 -19.02 4.24
N LEU A 85 24.65 -17.77 3.92
CA LEU A 85 23.83 -16.92 4.79
C LEU A 85 22.39 -17.41 4.93
N LEU A 86 21.84 -18.00 3.86
CA LEU A 86 20.45 -18.43 3.76
C LEU A 86 20.26 -19.94 4.01
N GLY A 87 21.35 -20.70 4.19
CA GLY A 87 21.32 -22.14 4.44
C GLY A 87 20.83 -22.96 3.24
N LEU A 88 21.17 -22.58 2.02
CA LEU A 88 20.70 -23.19 0.76
C LEU A 88 21.79 -24.02 0.06
N PRO A 89 21.43 -25.09 -0.67
CA PRO A 89 22.37 -25.82 -1.51
C PRO A 89 22.74 -25.02 -2.78
N LEU A 90 24.04 -24.78 -2.98
CA LEU A 90 24.57 -23.94 -4.09
C LEU A 90 24.16 -24.43 -5.48
N VAL A 91 24.29 -25.74 -5.74
CA VAL A 91 24.02 -26.33 -7.05
C VAL A 91 22.55 -26.15 -7.44
N ASP A 92 21.63 -26.44 -6.52
CA ASP A 92 20.20 -26.32 -6.78
C ASP A 92 19.78 -24.85 -6.84
N PHE A 93 20.37 -23.98 -6.03
CA PHE A 93 20.14 -22.53 -6.06
C PHE A 93 20.48 -21.94 -7.44
N THR A 94 21.70 -22.18 -7.95
CA THR A 94 22.11 -21.68 -9.27
C THR A 94 21.27 -22.31 -10.38
N LYS A 95 20.95 -23.62 -10.27
CA LYS A 95 20.09 -24.31 -11.24
C LYS A 95 18.67 -23.73 -11.24
N ALA A 96 18.13 -23.34 -10.10
CA ALA A 96 16.78 -22.78 -9.99
C ALA A 96 16.64 -21.43 -10.71
N PHE A 97 17.68 -20.59 -10.71
CA PHE A 97 17.67 -19.31 -11.46
C PHE A 97 17.97 -19.49 -12.95
N LEU A 98 18.91 -20.35 -13.32
CA LEU A 98 19.34 -20.49 -14.73
C LEU A 98 18.46 -21.46 -15.54
N ARG A 99 18.02 -22.55 -14.92
CA ARG A 99 17.25 -23.63 -15.54
C ARG A 99 16.14 -24.15 -14.61
N PRO A 100 15.19 -23.29 -14.20
CA PRO A 100 14.06 -23.69 -13.35
C PRO A 100 13.29 -24.86 -13.96
N ARG A 101 12.80 -25.75 -13.09
CA ARG A 101 11.90 -26.85 -13.47
C ARG A 101 10.49 -26.30 -13.52
N ILE A 102 9.88 -26.28 -14.70
CA ILE A 102 8.54 -25.74 -14.94
C ILE A 102 7.61 -26.89 -15.30
N LYS A 103 6.39 -26.87 -14.76
CA LYS A 103 5.34 -27.82 -15.13
C LYS A 103 4.70 -27.37 -16.44
N VAL A 104 4.77 -28.23 -17.47
CA VAL A 104 4.11 -28.02 -18.76
C VAL A 104 3.12 -29.15 -18.95
N GLY A 105 1.82 -28.85 -18.77
CA GLY A 105 0.78 -29.88 -18.75
C GLY A 105 0.97 -30.84 -17.57
N ARG A 106 1.24 -32.12 -17.86
CA ARG A 106 1.48 -33.16 -16.85
C ARG A 106 2.95 -33.42 -16.57
N GLU A 107 3.85 -32.92 -17.41
CA GLU A 107 5.28 -33.19 -17.31
C GLU A 107 6.05 -31.99 -16.75
N PHE A 108 7.26 -32.24 -16.27
CA PHE A 108 8.15 -31.19 -15.77
C PHE A 108 9.37 -31.09 -16.68
N VAL A 109 9.61 -29.90 -17.21
CA VAL A 109 10.70 -29.61 -18.13
C VAL A 109 11.62 -28.54 -17.54
N HIS A 110 12.92 -28.67 -17.76
CA HIS A 110 13.88 -27.61 -17.43
C HIS A 110 13.88 -26.56 -18.53
N LYS A 111 13.53 -25.32 -18.19
CA LYS A 111 13.51 -24.20 -19.14
C LYS A 111 14.75 -23.33 -18.93
N ALA A 112 15.56 -23.14 -19.96
CA ALA A 112 16.65 -22.16 -19.93
C ALA A 112 16.07 -20.74 -19.80
N GLN A 113 16.62 -19.93 -18.90
CA GLN A 113 16.31 -18.49 -18.78
C GLN A 113 17.37 -17.68 -19.52
N ASN A 114 16.96 -16.57 -20.13
CA ASN A 114 17.89 -15.57 -20.64
C ASN A 114 18.40 -14.66 -19.52
N LYS A 115 19.39 -13.81 -19.83
CA LYS A 115 20.02 -12.90 -18.86
C LYS A 115 18.97 -12.07 -18.11
N GLU A 116 18.09 -11.39 -18.84
CA GLU A 116 17.09 -10.49 -18.28
C GLU A 116 16.09 -11.22 -17.37
N GLN A 117 15.66 -12.43 -17.75
CA GLN A 117 14.77 -13.27 -16.95
C GLN A 117 15.43 -13.73 -15.64
N ALA A 118 16.72 -14.10 -15.70
CA ALA A 118 17.47 -14.51 -14.51
C ALA A 118 17.68 -13.34 -13.54
N GLU A 119 18.08 -12.16 -14.05
CA GLU A 119 18.19 -10.93 -13.27
C GLU A 119 16.86 -10.58 -12.61
N PHE A 120 15.77 -10.58 -13.39
CA PHE A 120 14.43 -10.30 -12.88
C PHE A 120 14.00 -11.29 -11.78
N ALA A 121 14.26 -12.59 -11.96
CA ALA A 121 13.94 -13.60 -10.96
C ALA A 121 14.70 -13.36 -9.65
N VAL A 122 15.97 -12.95 -9.72
CA VAL A 122 16.76 -12.56 -8.55
C VAL A 122 16.16 -11.33 -7.88
N GLU A 123 15.78 -10.31 -8.66
CA GLU A 123 15.15 -9.11 -8.12
C GLU A 123 13.84 -9.42 -7.39
N ALA A 124 12.99 -10.27 -7.98
CA ALA A 124 11.72 -10.71 -7.38
C ALA A 124 11.94 -11.42 -6.04
N ILE A 125 12.90 -12.35 -5.98
CA ILE A 125 13.23 -13.08 -4.75
C ILE A 125 13.85 -12.17 -3.68
N SER A 126 14.68 -11.22 -4.08
CA SER A 126 15.27 -10.25 -3.14
C SER A 126 14.20 -9.35 -2.50
N LYS A 127 13.29 -8.81 -3.32
CA LYS A 127 12.14 -8.02 -2.86
C LYS A 127 11.25 -8.83 -1.92
N ALA A 128 10.94 -10.08 -2.27
CA ALA A 128 10.12 -10.97 -1.46
C ALA A 128 10.79 -11.36 -0.13
N CYS A 129 12.11 -11.58 -0.13
CA CYS A 129 12.90 -11.81 1.09
C CYS A 129 12.69 -10.67 2.09
N TYR A 130 12.88 -9.42 1.63
CA TYR A 130 12.75 -8.24 2.49
C TYR A 130 11.31 -8.06 3.00
N GLU A 131 10.31 -8.22 2.13
CA GLU A 131 8.90 -8.11 2.51
C GLU A 131 8.50 -9.15 3.58
N LYS A 132 8.88 -10.42 3.39
CA LYS A 132 8.57 -11.50 4.34
C LYS A 132 9.27 -11.29 5.68
N MET A 133 10.53 -10.85 5.66
CA MET A 133 11.25 -10.46 6.88
C MET A 133 10.54 -9.32 7.62
N PHE A 134 10.14 -8.27 6.90
CA PHE A 134 9.44 -7.13 7.49
C PHE A 134 8.09 -7.54 8.09
N ARG A 135 7.31 -8.37 7.38
CA ARG A 135 6.05 -8.93 7.87
C ARG A 135 6.24 -9.74 9.15
N TRP A 136 7.29 -10.58 9.19
CA TRP A 136 7.64 -11.33 10.38
C TRP A 136 7.99 -10.40 11.55
N LEU A 137 8.76 -9.34 11.30
CA LEU A 137 9.15 -8.36 12.32
C LEU A 137 7.93 -7.69 12.93
N VAL A 138 7.01 -7.18 12.12
CA VAL A 138 5.75 -6.58 12.60
C VAL A 138 4.94 -7.59 13.42
N GLY A 139 4.83 -8.83 12.94
CA GLY A 139 4.16 -9.90 13.68
C GLY A 139 4.80 -10.22 15.03
N ARG A 140 6.13 -10.13 15.15
CA ARG A 140 6.85 -10.29 16.42
C ARG A 140 6.65 -9.11 17.35
N LEU A 141 6.65 -7.88 16.83
CA LEU A 141 6.36 -6.67 17.61
C LEU A 141 4.95 -6.74 18.18
N ASN A 142 3.94 -7.05 17.37
CA ASN A 142 2.55 -7.18 17.83
C ASN A 142 2.39 -8.25 18.92
N LYS A 143 3.06 -9.40 18.80
CA LYS A 143 3.05 -10.42 19.87
C LYS A 143 3.65 -9.93 21.20
N SER A 144 4.57 -8.97 21.16
CA SER A 144 5.18 -8.40 22.37
C SER A 144 4.34 -7.26 22.96
N LEU A 145 3.60 -6.54 22.11
CA LEU A 145 2.78 -5.37 22.45
C LEU A 145 1.34 -5.75 22.86
N ASP A 146 0.78 -6.84 22.31
CA ASP A 146 -0.57 -7.34 22.60
C ASP A 146 -0.60 -8.17 23.89
N ARG A 147 -0.44 -7.48 25.03
CA ARG A 147 -0.37 -8.12 26.35
C ARG A 147 -1.73 -8.30 27.04
N THR A 148 -2.81 -7.73 26.50
CA THR A 148 -4.10 -7.72 27.19
C THR A 148 -5.29 -7.79 26.23
N ARG A 149 -5.75 -9.02 25.95
CA ARG A 149 -7.05 -9.27 25.30
C ARG A 149 -8.21 -8.99 26.26
N ARG A 150 -8.41 -7.72 26.64
CA ARG A 150 -9.67 -7.32 27.28
C ARG A 150 -10.70 -7.14 26.18
N GLN A 151 -11.69 -8.04 26.12
CA GLN A 151 -12.88 -7.84 25.29
C GLN A 151 -13.57 -6.54 25.74
N GLY A 152 -13.90 -5.66 24.78
CA GLY A 152 -14.58 -4.38 25.03
C GLY A 152 -13.67 -3.17 25.32
N ALA A 153 -12.37 -3.24 25.01
CA ALA A 153 -11.49 -2.08 25.12
C ALA A 153 -11.72 -1.08 23.97
N SER A 154 -11.89 0.21 24.30
CA SER A 154 -11.75 1.31 23.34
C SER A 154 -10.30 1.35 22.81
N PHE A 155 -10.12 1.76 21.55
CA PHE A 155 -8.80 1.94 20.97
C PHE A 155 -8.68 3.32 20.34
N ILE A 156 -7.44 3.80 20.20
CA ILE A 156 -7.10 4.95 19.37
C ILE A 156 -6.28 4.41 18.21
N GLY A 157 -6.76 4.61 16.98
CA GLY A 157 -6.04 4.27 15.76
C GLY A 157 -5.23 5.48 15.29
N ILE A 158 -3.93 5.29 15.06
CA ILE A 158 -3.07 6.29 14.43
C ILE A 158 -2.77 5.79 13.03
N LEU A 159 -3.23 6.54 12.03
CA LEU A 159 -2.97 6.23 10.63
C LEU A 159 -1.77 7.03 10.15
N ASP A 160 -0.67 6.32 9.88
CA ASP A 160 0.56 6.88 9.31
C ASP A 160 0.81 6.22 7.96
N ILE A 161 0.49 6.93 6.89
CA ILE A 161 0.64 6.47 5.51
C ILE A 161 1.46 7.49 4.72
N ALA A 162 2.10 7.01 3.65
CA ALA A 162 2.78 7.90 2.71
C ALA A 162 1.81 8.96 2.16
N GLY A 163 2.29 10.21 2.09
CA GLY A 163 1.53 11.31 1.53
C GLY A 163 1.32 11.17 0.02
N PHE A 164 0.59 12.11 -0.56
CA PHE A 164 0.42 12.17 -2.01
C PHE A 164 1.76 12.45 -2.70
N GLU A 165 2.12 11.66 -3.71
CA GLU A 165 3.41 11.73 -4.40
C GLU A 165 3.21 12.17 -5.85
N ILE A 166 3.95 13.20 -6.27
CA ILE A 166 4.00 13.68 -7.66
C ILE A 166 5.47 13.79 -8.05
N PHE A 167 5.93 12.85 -8.85
CA PHE A 167 7.24 12.90 -9.50
C PHE A 167 7.09 13.24 -10.99
N GLU A 168 8.22 13.51 -11.66
CA GLU A 168 8.24 13.72 -13.12
C GLU A 168 7.68 12.53 -13.91
N LEU A 169 7.89 11.30 -13.40
CA LEU A 169 7.35 10.08 -13.99
C LEU A 169 6.91 9.13 -12.87
N ASN A 170 5.60 8.87 -12.80
CA ASN A 170 5.00 8.05 -11.74
C ASN A 170 4.72 6.64 -12.27
N SER A 171 4.89 5.62 -11.43
CA SER A 171 4.63 4.22 -11.81
C SER A 171 3.48 3.61 -11.01
N PHE A 172 3.34 2.29 -11.08
CA PHE A 172 2.27 1.55 -10.41
C PHE A 172 2.25 1.76 -8.89
N GLU A 173 3.43 1.81 -8.26
CA GLU A 173 3.57 2.04 -6.82
C GLU A 173 2.96 3.38 -6.41
N GLN A 174 3.29 4.46 -7.14
CA GLN A 174 2.72 5.79 -6.93
C GLN A 174 1.21 5.80 -7.17
N LEU A 175 0.69 5.08 -8.16
CA LEU A 175 -0.76 4.99 -8.37
C LEU A 175 -1.43 4.38 -7.12
N CYS A 176 -0.87 3.32 -6.54
CA CYS A 176 -1.42 2.71 -5.33
C CYS A 176 -1.37 3.65 -4.10
N ILE A 177 -0.30 4.44 -3.96
CA ILE A 177 -0.15 5.45 -2.90
C ILE A 177 -1.18 6.58 -3.10
N ASN A 178 -1.26 7.14 -4.30
CA ASN A 178 -2.16 8.24 -4.64
C ASN A 178 -3.63 7.83 -4.54
N TYR A 179 -3.97 6.63 -4.97
CA TYR A 179 -5.29 6.02 -4.76
C TYR A 179 -5.68 5.92 -3.28
N THR A 180 -4.74 5.51 -2.41
CA THR A 180 -4.97 5.45 -0.96
C THR A 180 -5.28 6.85 -0.40
N ASN A 181 -4.49 7.84 -0.82
CA ASN A 181 -4.68 9.23 -0.43
C ASN A 181 -6.02 9.80 -0.92
N GLU A 182 -6.44 9.47 -2.15
CA GLU A 182 -7.74 9.87 -2.70
C GLU A 182 -8.90 9.37 -1.83
N LYS A 183 -8.88 8.10 -1.39
CA LYS A 183 -9.93 7.54 -0.53
C LYS A 183 -9.95 8.16 0.86
N LEU A 184 -8.78 8.46 1.43
CA LEU A 184 -8.70 9.11 2.73
C LEU A 184 -9.14 10.57 2.66
N GLN A 185 -8.86 11.26 1.56
CA GLN A 185 -9.40 12.59 1.31
C GLN A 185 -10.93 12.55 1.15
N GLN A 186 -11.48 11.56 0.44
CA GLN A 186 -12.93 11.39 0.35
C GLN A 186 -13.56 11.10 1.72
N LEU A 187 -12.91 10.29 2.57
CA LEU A 187 -13.36 10.09 3.95
C LEU A 187 -13.39 11.41 4.73
N PHE A 188 -12.34 12.23 4.61
CA PHE A 188 -12.32 13.56 5.21
C PHE A 188 -13.48 14.43 4.71
N ASN A 189 -13.70 14.49 3.39
CA ASN A 189 -14.77 15.28 2.80
C ASN A 189 -16.15 14.80 3.32
N ASN A 190 -16.39 13.48 3.33
CA ASN A 190 -17.62 12.91 3.83
C ASN A 190 -17.83 13.20 5.32
N THR A 191 -16.79 13.04 6.15
CA THR A 191 -16.93 13.25 7.60
C THR A 191 -17.09 14.73 7.95
N MET A 192 -16.24 15.60 7.41
CA MET A 192 -16.25 17.02 7.76
C MET A 192 -17.44 17.78 7.17
N PHE A 193 -17.95 17.35 6.01
CA PHE A 193 -18.93 18.13 5.25
C PHE A 193 -20.31 17.47 5.22
N ILE A 194 -20.38 16.16 4.99
CA ILE A 194 -21.68 15.47 4.83
C ILE A 194 -22.23 15.07 6.20
N LEU A 195 -21.48 14.27 6.96
CA LEU A 195 -21.92 13.76 8.26
C LEU A 195 -22.18 14.88 9.28
N GLU A 196 -21.39 15.96 9.23
CA GLU A 196 -21.58 17.14 10.06
C GLU A 196 -22.96 17.79 9.82
N GLN A 197 -23.33 17.98 8.55
CA GLN A 197 -24.60 18.60 8.17
C GLN A 197 -25.80 17.65 8.39
N GLU A 198 -25.63 16.35 8.15
CA GLU A 198 -26.63 15.34 8.47
C GLU A 198 -26.95 15.29 9.97
N GLU A 199 -25.95 15.50 10.82
CA GLU A 199 -26.15 15.58 12.27
C GLU A 199 -26.95 16.84 12.66
N TYR A 200 -26.66 18.00 12.05
CA TYR A 200 -27.44 19.22 12.29
C TYR A 200 -28.90 19.04 11.89
N GLN A 201 -29.15 18.37 10.76
CA GLN A 201 -30.50 18.04 10.31
C GLN A 201 -31.20 17.08 11.29
N ARG A 202 -30.47 16.10 11.83
CA ARG A 202 -30.99 15.12 12.82
C ARG A 202 -31.34 15.78 14.15
N GLU A 203 -30.52 16.71 14.61
CA GLU A 203 -30.75 17.50 15.83
C GLU A 203 -31.78 18.63 15.62
N GLY A 204 -32.28 18.82 14.39
CA GLY A 204 -33.27 19.85 14.06
C GLY A 204 -32.73 21.28 14.16
N ILE A 205 -31.41 21.46 13.99
CA ILE A 205 -30.76 22.77 13.96
C ILE A 205 -31.08 23.44 12.62
N ASP A 206 -31.49 24.70 12.65
CA ASP A 206 -31.71 25.49 11.43
C ASP A 206 -30.39 25.71 10.69
N TRP A 207 -30.15 24.89 9.67
CA TRP A 207 -28.94 24.87 8.87
C TRP A 207 -29.29 24.81 7.40
N LYS A 208 -28.70 25.70 6.61
CA LYS A 208 -28.81 25.66 5.15
C LYS A 208 -27.73 24.74 4.61
N PHE A 209 -28.12 23.67 3.93
CA PHE A 209 -27.17 22.76 3.30
C PHE A 209 -26.26 23.51 2.33
N ILE A 210 -24.94 23.34 2.51
CA ILE A 210 -23.93 23.92 1.64
C ILE A 210 -23.25 22.78 0.89
N ASP A 211 -23.40 22.77 -0.43
CA ASP A 211 -22.65 21.89 -1.32
C ASP A 211 -21.33 22.56 -1.72
N PHE A 212 -20.22 21.86 -1.47
CA PHE A 212 -18.88 22.34 -1.76
C PHE A 212 -18.31 21.76 -3.06
N GLY A 213 -19.01 20.82 -3.71
CA GLY A 213 -18.57 20.23 -4.99
C GLY A 213 -17.25 19.45 -4.93
N LEU A 214 -16.78 19.10 -3.73
CA LEU A 214 -15.52 18.38 -3.49
C LEU A 214 -15.74 16.86 -3.50
N ASP A 215 -16.39 16.35 -4.55
CA ASP A 215 -16.59 14.90 -4.69
C ASP A 215 -15.44 14.25 -5.47
N LEU A 216 -14.72 13.36 -4.79
CA LEU A 216 -13.61 12.57 -5.37
C LEU A 216 -14.07 11.19 -5.84
N GLN A 217 -15.35 10.84 -5.65
CA GLN A 217 -15.91 9.57 -6.08
C GLN A 217 -15.64 9.26 -7.58
N PRO A 218 -15.70 10.23 -8.52
CA PRO A 218 -15.37 9.95 -9.92
C PRO A 218 -13.93 9.46 -10.16
N THR A 219 -12.95 10.00 -9.42
CA THR A 219 -11.55 9.57 -9.54
C THR A 219 -11.34 8.21 -8.86
N ILE A 220 -11.97 7.99 -7.70
CA ILE A 220 -11.93 6.71 -6.98
C ILE A 220 -12.55 5.61 -7.84
N ASP A 221 -13.71 5.87 -8.44
CA ASP A 221 -14.43 4.95 -9.30
C ASP A 221 -13.61 4.57 -10.54
N LEU A 222 -12.97 5.54 -11.19
CA LEU A 222 -12.07 5.28 -12.32
C LEU A 222 -10.97 4.28 -11.96
N ILE A 223 -10.46 4.32 -10.73
CA ILE A 223 -9.36 3.44 -10.30
C ILE A 223 -9.88 2.08 -9.84
N GLU A 224 -10.91 2.04 -8.98
CA GLU A 224 -11.28 0.83 -8.23
C GLU A 224 -12.48 0.06 -8.77
N LYS A 225 -13.42 0.69 -9.49
CA LYS A 225 -14.65 0.01 -9.91
C LYS A 225 -14.37 -1.10 -10.94
N PRO A 226 -15.33 -2.03 -11.15
CA PRO A 226 -15.28 -2.92 -12.30
C PRO A 226 -15.06 -2.10 -13.59
N MET A 227 -14.21 -2.59 -14.49
CA MET A 227 -13.73 -1.86 -15.67
C MET A 227 -12.88 -0.60 -15.39
N GLY A 228 -12.51 -0.34 -14.13
CA GLY A 228 -11.54 0.69 -13.78
C GLY A 228 -10.10 0.26 -14.03
N ILE A 229 -9.15 1.15 -13.75
CA ILE A 229 -7.72 0.97 -14.06
C ILE A 229 -7.17 -0.33 -13.42
N LEU A 230 -7.42 -0.56 -12.13
CA LEU A 230 -6.90 -1.74 -11.43
C LEU A 230 -7.53 -3.04 -11.95
N ALA A 231 -8.82 -3.03 -12.26
CA ALA A 231 -9.52 -4.19 -12.78
C ALA A 231 -9.03 -4.58 -14.19
N LEU A 232 -8.81 -3.58 -15.06
CA LEU A 232 -8.26 -3.80 -16.40
C LEU A 232 -6.82 -4.29 -16.34
N LEU A 233 -6.02 -3.77 -15.40
CA LEU A 233 -4.66 -4.26 -15.13
C LEU A 233 -4.66 -5.73 -14.71
N ASP A 234 -5.54 -6.12 -13.78
CA ASP A 234 -5.66 -7.51 -13.32
C ASP A 234 -6.07 -8.45 -14.44
N GLU A 235 -7.01 -8.02 -15.28
CA GLU A 235 -7.46 -8.80 -16.43
C GLU A 235 -6.32 -9.00 -17.43
N GLN A 236 -5.54 -7.96 -17.73
CA GLN A 236 -4.38 -8.06 -18.62
C GLN A 236 -3.29 -8.99 -18.06
N CYS A 237 -3.11 -9.04 -16.74
CA CYS A 237 -2.16 -9.96 -16.11
C CYS A 237 -2.52 -11.46 -16.33
N LEU A 238 -3.78 -11.77 -16.62
CA LEU A 238 -4.23 -13.15 -16.88
C LEU A 238 -3.98 -13.60 -18.33
N PHE A 239 -3.78 -12.67 -19.26
CA PHE A 239 -3.60 -12.99 -20.69
C PHE A 239 -2.11 -13.20 -21.04
N PRO A 240 -1.70 -14.40 -21.50
CA PRO A 240 -0.29 -14.73 -21.75
C PRO A 240 0.43 -13.87 -22.81
N LYS A 241 -0.33 -13.18 -23.67
CA LYS A 241 0.21 -12.31 -24.74
C LYS A 241 -0.02 -10.82 -24.47
N ALA A 242 -0.55 -10.46 -23.30
CA ALA A 242 -0.70 -9.06 -22.94
C ALA A 242 0.66 -8.40 -22.72
N THR A 243 0.74 -7.12 -23.04
CA THR A 243 1.91 -6.27 -22.83
C THR A 243 1.47 -4.98 -22.16
N ASP A 244 2.40 -4.23 -21.57
CA ASP A 244 2.07 -2.93 -20.97
C ASP A 244 1.45 -1.97 -22.01
N LYS A 245 1.83 -2.09 -23.29
CA LYS A 245 1.21 -1.33 -24.39
C LYS A 245 -0.24 -1.73 -24.64
N SER A 246 -0.56 -3.02 -24.66
CA SER A 246 -1.94 -3.48 -24.84
C SER A 246 -2.84 -3.07 -23.67
N LEU A 247 -2.28 -2.98 -22.46
CA LEU A 247 -2.97 -2.39 -21.30
C LEU A 247 -3.29 -0.91 -21.55
N VAL A 248 -2.31 -0.11 -21.95
CA VAL A 248 -2.51 1.33 -22.23
C VAL A 248 -3.57 1.54 -23.31
N GLU A 249 -3.49 0.81 -24.42
CA GLU A 249 -4.51 0.86 -25.48
C GLU A 249 -5.92 0.57 -24.93
N LYS A 250 -6.05 -0.46 -24.07
CA LYS A 250 -7.32 -0.81 -23.45
C LYS A 250 -7.82 0.28 -22.49
N LEU A 251 -6.94 0.92 -21.73
CA LEU A 251 -7.29 2.05 -20.86
C LEU A 251 -7.80 3.25 -21.68
N LEU A 252 -7.10 3.60 -22.76
CA LEU A 252 -7.49 4.70 -23.66
C LEU A 252 -8.88 4.45 -24.27
N VAL A 253 -9.15 3.24 -24.76
CA VAL A 253 -10.45 2.89 -25.35
C VAL A 253 -11.58 2.99 -24.33
N ASN A 254 -11.38 2.49 -23.09
CA ASN A 254 -12.42 2.48 -22.07
C ASN A 254 -12.64 3.84 -21.38
N HIS A 255 -11.61 4.67 -21.28
CA HIS A 255 -11.64 5.87 -20.43
C HIS A 255 -11.35 7.20 -21.13
N SER A 256 -11.13 7.22 -22.45
CA SER A 256 -10.87 8.46 -23.22
C SER A 256 -11.87 9.59 -23.00
N LYS A 257 -13.13 9.28 -22.70
CA LYS A 257 -14.20 10.27 -22.45
C LYS A 257 -14.39 10.59 -20.96
N HIS A 258 -13.66 9.95 -20.06
CA HIS A 258 -13.84 10.12 -18.63
C HIS A 258 -13.20 11.44 -18.16
N PRO A 259 -13.90 12.30 -17.41
CA PRO A 259 -13.42 13.65 -17.07
C PRO A 259 -12.17 13.68 -16.19
N LYS A 260 -11.85 12.56 -15.52
CA LYS A 260 -10.66 12.40 -14.66
C LYS A 260 -9.52 11.65 -15.31
N PHE A 261 -9.68 11.20 -16.56
CA PHE A 261 -8.66 10.49 -17.33
C PHE A 261 -8.19 11.38 -18.48
N VAL A 262 -6.89 11.56 -18.61
CA VAL A 262 -6.29 12.47 -19.59
C VAL A 262 -5.34 11.69 -20.49
N ILE A 263 -5.52 11.90 -21.80
CA ILE A 263 -4.63 11.37 -22.82
C ILE A 263 -3.46 12.37 -22.97
N PRO A 264 -2.21 11.95 -22.76
CA PRO A 264 -1.06 12.81 -22.86
C PRO A 264 -0.76 13.15 -24.33
N GLU A 265 0.04 14.19 -24.54
CA GLU A 265 0.46 14.60 -25.88
C GLU A 265 1.41 13.55 -26.50
N MET A 266 1.44 13.44 -27.83
CA MET A 266 2.21 12.43 -28.57
C MET A 266 3.72 12.39 -28.27
N ARG A 267 4.28 13.45 -27.67
CA ARG A 267 5.71 13.56 -27.30
C ARG A 267 5.96 13.36 -25.80
N ALA A 268 4.92 13.13 -25.01
CA ALA A 268 5.05 12.93 -23.59
C ALA A 268 5.74 11.58 -23.30
N LYS A 269 6.45 11.51 -22.17
CA LYS A 269 7.02 10.26 -21.66
C LYS A 269 6.00 9.42 -20.88
N SER A 270 4.84 9.98 -20.58
CA SER A 270 3.75 9.32 -19.87
C SER A 270 2.79 8.65 -20.86
N ASP A 271 2.20 7.54 -20.42
CA ASP A 271 1.25 6.76 -21.21
C ASP A 271 -0.19 7.26 -20.99
N PHE A 272 -0.50 7.70 -19.76
CA PHE A 272 -1.76 8.34 -19.41
C PHE A 272 -1.60 9.26 -18.19
N ALA A 273 -2.59 10.10 -17.92
CA ALA A 273 -2.62 10.88 -16.69
C ALA A 273 -3.98 10.82 -15.99
N VAL A 274 -3.97 10.92 -14.67
CA VAL A 274 -5.18 10.95 -13.84
C VAL A 274 -5.26 12.28 -13.11
N ILE A 275 -6.46 12.86 -13.09
CA ILE A 275 -6.74 14.09 -12.34
C ILE A 275 -7.17 13.68 -10.92
N HIS A 276 -6.24 13.81 -9.99
CA HIS A 276 -6.44 13.61 -8.57
C HIS A 276 -6.89 14.91 -7.88
N TYR A 277 -7.31 14.81 -6.61
CA TYR A 277 -7.63 15.99 -5.81
C TYR A 277 -6.44 16.97 -5.66
N ALA A 278 -5.21 16.45 -5.64
CA ALA A 278 -3.99 17.23 -5.50
C ALA A 278 -3.45 17.79 -6.84
N GLY A 279 -4.01 17.36 -7.97
CA GLY A 279 -3.59 17.80 -9.29
C GLY A 279 -3.51 16.66 -10.31
N ARG A 280 -3.05 17.01 -11.51
CA ARG A 280 -2.78 16.03 -12.58
C ARG A 280 -1.50 15.26 -12.25
N VAL A 281 -1.55 13.94 -12.35
CA VAL A 281 -0.39 13.06 -12.20
C VAL A 281 -0.22 12.24 -13.46
N ASP A 282 0.96 12.33 -14.06
CA ASP A 282 1.36 11.61 -15.26
C ASP A 282 1.98 10.26 -14.90
N TYR A 283 1.45 9.18 -15.48
CA TYR A 283 1.87 7.80 -15.20
C TYR A 283 2.51 7.15 -16.42
N SER A 284 3.57 6.37 -16.20
CA SER A 284 4.12 5.44 -17.18
C SER A 284 3.76 4.01 -16.78
N ALA A 285 3.13 3.30 -17.71
CA ALA A 285 2.69 1.92 -17.61
C ALA A 285 3.82 0.90 -17.75
N ASP A 286 5.07 1.34 -17.91
CA ASP A 286 6.22 0.46 -18.07
C ASP A 286 6.33 -0.54 -16.90
N GLN A 287 6.36 -1.83 -17.25
CA GLN A 287 6.43 -2.97 -16.34
C GLN A 287 5.25 -3.10 -15.37
N TRP A 288 4.10 -2.48 -15.64
CA TRP A 288 2.94 -2.55 -14.75
C TRP A 288 2.40 -3.97 -14.60
N LEU A 289 2.29 -4.72 -15.70
CA LEU A 289 1.85 -6.12 -15.63
C LEU A 289 2.77 -6.92 -14.72
N MET A 290 4.09 -6.78 -14.89
CA MET A 290 5.07 -7.49 -14.07
C MET A 290 5.03 -7.07 -12.60
N LYS A 291 4.93 -5.77 -12.32
CA LYS A 291 4.84 -5.22 -10.95
C LYS A 291 3.57 -5.68 -10.24
N ASN A 292 2.46 -5.77 -10.97
CA ASN A 292 1.18 -6.20 -10.42
C ASN A 292 1.11 -7.72 -10.23
N MET A 293 1.76 -8.48 -11.13
CA MET A 293 1.85 -9.93 -11.02
C MET A 293 2.80 -10.39 -9.91
N ASP A 294 3.90 -9.65 -9.72
CA ASP A 294 5.00 -9.96 -8.79
C ASP A 294 5.40 -11.45 -8.77
N PRO A 295 5.72 -12.05 -9.94
CA PRO A 295 5.88 -13.49 -10.04
C PRO A 295 7.15 -13.96 -9.32
N LEU A 296 7.01 -15.00 -8.50
CA LEU A 296 8.13 -15.65 -7.80
C LEU A 296 8.48 -16.98 -8.46
N ASN A 297 9.78 -17.28 -8.56
CA ASN A 297 10.26 -18.55 -9.08
C ASN A 297 9.96 -19.67 -8.08
N GLU A 298 9.04 -20.57 -8.43
CA GLU A 298 8.58 -21.70 -7.60
C GLU A 298 9.72 -22.57 -7.09
N ASN A 299 10.73 -22.83 -7.95
CA ASN A 299 11.88 -23.67 -7.59
C ASN A 299 12.69 -23.01 -6.48
N VAL A 300 12.88 -21.70 -6.58
CA VAL A 300 13.60 -20.93 -5.56
C VAL A 300 12.79 -20.92 -4.28
N VAL A 301 11.49 -20.63 -4.32
CA VAL A 301 10.61 -20.65 -3.13
C VAL A 301 10.68 -22.01 -2.42
N ALA A 302 10.64 -23.12 -3.16
CA ALA A 302 10.76 -24.46 -2.59
C ALA A 302 12.11 -24.70 -1.90
N LEU A 303 13.22 -24.16 -2.41
CA LEU A 303 14.52 -24.23 -1.74
C LEU A 303 14.51 -23.46 -0.41
N PHE A 304 13.91 -22.28 -0.37
CA PHE A 304 13.79 -21.50 0.87
C PHE A 304 12.91 -22.19 1.93
N GLN A 305 11.83 -22.86 1.50
CA GLN A 305 10.97 -23.64 2.38
C GLN A 305 11.68 -24.87 2.98
N ASN A 306 12.70 -25.40 2.28
CA ASN A 306 13.53 -26.53 2.72
C ASN A 306 14.94 -26.10 3.16
N SER A 307 15.12 -24.82 3.51
CA SER A 307 16.41 -24.31 3.98
C SER A 307 16.85 -24.99 5.27
N SER A 308 18.17 -25.07 5.47
CA SER A 308 18.77 -25.49 6.74
C SER A 308 18.67 -24.43 7.85
N ASP A 309 18.38 -23.16 7.50
CA ASP A 309 18.16 -22.09 8.48
C ASP A 309 16.69 -22.06 8.94
N PRO A 310 16.39 -22.35 10.23
CA PRO A 310 15.02 -22.35 10.74
C PRO A 310 14.31 -21.01 10.59
N PHE A 311 15.06 -19.90 10.64
CA PHE A 311 14.49 -18.57 10.46
C PHE A 311 13.98 -18.38 9.03
N VAL A 312 14.78 -18.77 8.04
CA VAL A 312 14.43 -18.71 6.62
C VAL A 312 13.19 -19.57 6.36
N VAL A 313 13.16 -20.82 6.85
CA VAL A 313 11.98 -21.68 6.75
C VAL A 313 10.74 -21.01 7.36
N SER A 314 10.89 -20.37 8.53
CA SER A 314 9.76 -19.77 9.25
C SER A 314 9.09 -18.61 8.51
N ILE A 315 9.85 -17.80 7.75
CA ILE A 315 9.32 -16.66 6.99
C ILE A 315 8.78 -17.08 5.62
N TRP A 316 9.24 -18.22 5.09
CA TRP A 316 8.83 -18.77 3.78
C TRP A 316 7.77 -19.87 3.85
N LYS A 317 7.42 -20.36 5.05
CA LYS A 317 6.43 -21.45 5.24
C LYS A 317 5.05 -21.18 4.62
N ASP A 318 4.59 -19.93 4.66
CA ASP A 318 3.28 -19.50 4.14
C ASP A 318 3.41 -18.86 2.75
N ALA A 319 4.56 -19.02 2.08
CA ALA A 319 4.74 -18.54 0.73
C ALA A 319 3.91 -19.37 -0.24
N GLU A 320 2.78 -18.81 -0.66
CA GLU A 320 2.07 -19.28 -1.84
C GLU A 320 2.80 -18.74 -3.09
N PHE A 321 3.01 -19.60 -4.07
CA PHE A 321 3.55 -19.20 -5.35
C PHE A 321 2.40 -18.94 -6.32
N ALA A 322 2.54 -17.85 -7.06
CA ALA A 322 1.75 -17.56 -8.23
C ALA A 322 2.08 -18.59 -9.32
N GLY A 323 1.43 -19.75 -9.29
CA GLY A 323 1.48 -20.67 -10.42
C GLY A 323 0.87 -19.99 -11.64
N ILE A 324 1.69 -19.65 -12.63
CA ILE A 324 1.23 -19.29 -13.97
C ILE A 324 0.75 -20.60 -14.62
N CYS A 325 -0.37 -21.12 -14.16
CA CYS A 325 -1.05 -22.25 -14.77
C CYS A 325 -2.52 -21.88 -14.88
N ALA A 326 -2.93 -21.74 -16.14
CA ALA A 326 -4.29 -21.54 -16.57
C ALA A 326 -5.27 -22.39 -15.75
N SER A 327 -6.25 -21.71 -15.17
CA SER A 327 -7.63 -22.15 -15.02
C SER A 327 -7.91 -23.65 -15.22
N GLU A 328 -8.03 -24.40 -14.13
CA GLU A 328 -9.11 -25.39 -14.06
C GLU A 328 -10.36 -24.67 -13.52
N TYR A 329 -11.16 -24.11 -14.45
CA TYR A 329 -12.56 -23.82 -14.18
C TYR A 329 -13.26 -25.15 -13.90
N SER A 330 -13.41 -25.49 -12.63
CA SER A 330 -14.42 -26.45 -12.22
C SER A 330 -15.66 -25.66 -11.83
N GLU A 331 -16.65 -25.61 -12.71
CA GLU A 331 -18.00 -25.17 -12.32
C GLU A 331 -18.50 -26.13 -11.24
N THR A 332 -18.61 -25.63 -10.01
CA THR A 332 -19.42 -26.29 -8.99
C THR A 332 -20.58 -25.38 -8.65
N ALA A 333 -21.79 -25.91 -8.73
CA ALA A 333 -23.09 -25.24 -8.63
C ALA A 333 -23.41 -24.57 -7.27
N PHE A 334 -22.43 -24.35 -6.40
CA PHE A 334 -22.62 -23.80 -5.05
C PHE A 334 -21.54 -22.78 -4.70
N GLY A 335 -21.74 -21.53 -5.16
CA GLY A 335 -21.14 -20.33 -4.56
C GLY A 335 -19.62 -20.18 -4.68
N VAL A 336 -19.18 -18.93 -4.73
CA VAL A 336 -17.76 -18.55 -4.82
C VAL A 336 -17.07 -18.84 -3.48
N ARG A 337 -16.52 -20.05 -3.32
CA ARG A 337 -15.41 -20.30 -2.39
C ARG A 337 -14.10 -20.02 -3.14
N THR A 338 -13.31 -19.07 -2.66
CA THR A 338 -11.96 -18.80 -3.15
C THR A 338 -11.10 -20.05 -3.04
N LYS A 339 -10.84 -20.72 -4.18
CA LYS A 339 -9.90 -21.85 -4.25
C LYS A 339 -8.51 -21.40 -3.76
N LYS A 340 -7.87 -22.22 -2.92
CA LYS A 340 -6.43 -22.16 -2.64
C LYS A 340 -5.68 -22.20 -3.98
N GLY A 341 -4.84 -21.21 -4.27
CA GLY A 341 -4.02 -21.16 -5.49
C GLY A 341 -4.54 -20.29 -6.64
N MET A 342 -5.58 -19.47 -6.44
CA MET A 342 -5.91 -18.43 -7.44
C MET A 342 -4.87 -17.31 -7.35
N PHE A 343 -4.16 -17.07 -8.45
CA PHE A 343 -3.22 -15.97 -8.62
C PHE A 343 -3.86 -14.65 -8.17
N ARG A 344 -3.33 -14.05 -7.10
CA ARG A 344 -3.76 -12.74 -6.61
C ARG A 344 -2.72 -11.71 -6.97
N THR A 345 -3.16 -10.64 -7.61
CA THR A 345 -2.30 -9.52 -7.97
C THR A 345 -2.07 -8.60 -6.77
N VAL A 346 -1.01 -7.80 -6.85
CA VAL A 346 -0.68 -6.79 -5.84
C VAL A 346 -1.82 -5.78 -5.67
N SER A 347 -2.45 -5.35 -6.76
CA SER A 347 -3.62 -4.45 -6.75
C SER A 347 -4.81 -5.05 -5.98
N GLN A 348 -5.13 -6.34 -6.16
CA GLN A 348 -6.22 -7.02 -5.48
C GLN A 348 -5.96 -7.08 -3.98
N MET A 349 -4.74 -7.48 -3.60
CA MET A 349 -4.32 -7.50 -2.19
C MET A 349 -4.40 -6.11 -1.57
N HIS A 350 -3.89 -5.08 -2.26
CA HIS A 350 -3.93 -3.70 -1.79
C HIS A 350 -5.37 -3.18 -1.64
N LYS A 351 -6.24 -3.46 -2.61
CA LYS A 351 -7.66 -3.09 -2.56
C LYS A 351 -8.40 -3.76 -1.41
N GLU A 352 -8.16 -5.05 -1.16
CA GLU A 352 -8.72 -5.77 -0.01
C GLU A 352 -8.26 -5.16 1.32
N GLN A 353 -6.96 -4.88 1.47
CA GLN A 353 -6.39 -4.25 2.67
C GLN A 353 -6.98 -2.86 2.91
N LEU A 354 -7.03 -2.03 1.86
CA LEU A 354 -7.58 -0.68 1.96
C LEU A 354 -9.07 -0.70 2.28
N THR A 355 -9.84 -1.64 1.73
CA THR A 355 -11.26 -1.79 2.07
C THR A 355 -11.44 -2.08 3.55
N ARG A 356 -10.64 -2.99 4.13
CA ARG A 356 -10.67 -3.29 5.57
C ARG A 356 -10.33 -2.07 6.41
N LEU A 357 -9.28 -1.33 6.04
CA LEU A 357 -8.90 -0.09 6.71
C LEU A 357 -10.06 0.92 6.70
N MET A 358 -10.67 1.16 5.53
CA MET A 358 -11.78 2.11 5.40
C MET A 358 -13.01 1.69 6.22
N THR A 359 -13.31 0.39 6.31
CA THR A 359 -14.37 -0.13 7.19
C THR A 359 -14.05 0.16 8.65
N THR A 360 -12.81 -0.04 9.09
CA THR A 360 -12.40 0.28 10.46
C THR A 360 -12.53 1.76 10.75
N LEU A 361 -12.04 2.63 9.85
CA LEU A 361 -12.09 4.08 10.03
C LEU A 361 -13.53 4.62 10.10
N ARG A 362 -14.44 4.11 9.27
CA ARG A 362 -15.87 4.49 9.28
C ARG A 362 -16.58 4.14 10.58
N ASN A 363 -16.08 3.15 11.32
CA ASN A 363 -16.63 2.73 12.62
C ASN A 363 -15.94 3.42 13.81
N THR A 364 -15.11 4.44 13.55
CA THR A 364 -14.42 5.23 14.58
C THR A 364 -14.78 6.70 14.46
N ASN A 365 -14.50 7.50 15.49
CA ASN A 365 -14.58 8.95 15.41
C ASN A 365 -13.21 9.51 14.97
N PRO A 366 -13.06 10.01 13.72
CA PRO A 366 -11.76 10.43 13.21
C PRO A 366 -11.39 11.82 13.72
N HIS A 367 -10.12 11.99 14.06
CA HIS A 367 -9.51 13.29 14.34
C HIS A 367 -8.38 13.53 13.32
N PHE A 368 -8.44 14.65 12.60
CA PHE A 368 -7.53 14.94 11.50
C PHE A 368 -6.43 15.91 11.90
N VAL A 369 -5.19 15.61 11.51
CA VAL A 369 -4.03 16.51 11.60
C VAL A 369 -3.44 16.66 10.21
N ARG A 370 -3.47 17.88 9.64
CA ARG A 370 -2.93 18.17 8.30
C ARG A 370 -1.51 18.73 8.41
N CYS A 371 -0.52 17.90 8.09
CA CYS A 371 0.87 18.31 8.02
C CYS A 371 1.14 19.07 6.71
N ILE A 372 1.87 20.20 6.78
CA ILE A 372 2.22 21.03 5.63
C ILE A 372 3.73 21.07 5.48
N ILE A 373 4.22 20.83 4.26
CA ILE A 373 5.63 20.90 3.93
C ILE A 373 6.02 22.37 3.78
N PRO A 374 6.98 22.89 4.59
CA PRO A 374 7.37 24.29 4.52
C PRO A 374 8.30 24.60 3.34
N ASN A 375 9.17 23.66 2.94
CA ASN A 375 10.09 23.78 1.80
C ASN A 375 10.63 22.41 1.37
N HIS A 376 11.03 22.27 0.09
CA HIS A 376 11.65 21.06 -0.44
C HIS A 376 13.15 20.92 -0.09
N GLU A 377 13.81 22.00 0.35
CA GLU A 377 15.22 21.99 0.76
C GLU A 377 15.47 21.33 2.12
N LYS A 378 14.41 20.93 2.83
CA LYS A 378 14.47 20.33 4.18
C LYS A 378 15.18 21.24 5.20
N LYS A 379 15.09 22.56 5.03
CA LYS A 379 15.69 23.57 5.93
C LYS A 379 14.70 24.05 6.98
N THR A 380 15.16 24.19 8.22
CA THR A 380 14.38 24.84 9.29
C THR A 380 14.25 26.34 9.05
N GLY A 381 13.16 26.95 9.51
CA GLY A 381 12.92 28.40 9.44
C GLY A 381 12.66 28.98 8.05
N LYS A 382 12.68 28.17 6.99
CA LYS A 382 12.38 28.59 5.61
C LYS A 382 10.99 28.15 5.21
N ILE A 383 10.16 29.09 4.72
CA ILE A 383 8.81 28.79 4.22
C ILE A 383 8.71 29.25 2.76
N SER A 384 8.25 28.36 1.89
CA SER A 384 7.90 28.66 0.51
C SER A 384 6.40 28.93 0.42
N SER A 385 6.02 30.20 0.23
CA SER A 385 4.62 30.62 0.25
C SER A 385 3.77 29.95 -0.84
N LEU A 386 4.32 29.78 -2.05
CA LEU A 386 3.60 29.17 -3.16
C LEU A 386 3.31 27.69 -2.89
N LEU A 387 4.32 26.95 -2.42
CA LEU A 387 4.20 25.54 -2.05
C LEU A 387 3.17 25.32 -0.92
N VAL A 388 3.16 26.19 0.09
CA VAL A 388 2.19 26.12 1.18
C VAL A 388 0.79 26.44 0.66
N LEU A 389 0.64 27.45 -0.19
CA LEU A 389 -0.66 27.85 -0.75
C LEU A 389 -1.28 26.73 -1.59
N GLU A 390 -0.49 26.06 -2.43
CA GLU A 390 -0.93 24.92 -3.24
C GLU A 390 -1.42 23.77 -2.34
N GLN A 391 -0.65 23.40 -1.32
CA GLN A 391 -1.04 22.37 -0.36
C GLN A 391 -2.35 22.72 0.39
N LEU A 392 -2.53 23.98 0.81
CA LEU A 392 -3.74 24.42 1.51
C LEU A 392 -4.99 24.33 0.63
N ARG A 393 -4.86 24.61 -0.68
CA ARG A 393 -5.95 24.48 -1.66
C ARG A 393 -6.29 23.02 -1.92
N CYS A 394 -5.28 22.21 -2.25
CA CYS A 394 -5.48 20.79 -2.58
C CYS A 394 -6.03 19.99 -1.40
N ASN A 395 -5.57 20.24 -0.18
CA ASN A 395 -6.04 19.52 1.00
C ASN A 395 -7.46 19.94 1.46
N GLY A 396 -8.08 20.94 0.81
CA GLY A 396 -9.40 21.47 1.19
C GLY A 396 -9.41 22.16 2.55
N VAL A 397 -8.26 22.70 3.00
CA VAL A 397 -8.12 23.31 4.33
C VAL A 397 -8.95 24.58 4.42
N LEU A 398 -8.99 25.38 3.35
CA LEU A 398 -9.76 26.62 3.32
C LEU A 398 -11.26 26.35 3.46
N GLU A 399 -11.76 25.33 2.76
CA GLU A 399 -13.16 24.88 2.81
C GLU A 399 -13.49 24.31 4.19
N GLY A 400 -12.59 23.51 4.76
CA GLY A 400 -12.71 23.02 6.15
C GLY A 400 -12.85 24.14 7.17
N ILE A 401 -12.01 25.18 7.08
CA ILE A 401 -12.09 26.35 7.97
C ILE A 401 -13.41 27.10 7.80
N ARG A 402 -13.91 27.27 6.57
CA ARG A 402 -15.20 27.94 6.33
C ARG A 402 -16.35 27.24 7.07
N ILE A 403 -16.39 25.91 7.02
CA ILE A 403 -17.43 25.12 7.70
C ILE A 403 -17.25 25.16 9.21
N CYS A 404 -16.04 24.99 9.73
CA CYS A 404 -15.83 25.08 11.18
C CYS A 404 -16.17 26.48 11.74
N ARG A 405 -16.07 27.54 10.92
CA ARG A 405 -16.44 28.90 11.30
C ARG A 405 -17.95 29.16 11.23
N GLN A 406 -18.64 28.53 10.29
CA GLN A 406 -20.09 28.70 10.12
C GLN A 406 -20.89 27.73 10.99
N GLY A 407 -20.36 26.53 11.23
CA GLY A 407 -20.97 25.48 12.03
C GLY A 407 -20.62 25.56 13.51
N PHE A 408 -20.91 24.47 14.22
CA PHE A 408 -20.77 24.36 15.68
C PHE A 408 -19.74 23.27 16.04
N PRO A 409 -18.44 23.61 16.12
CA PRO A 409 -17.37 22.62 16.29
C PRO A 409 -17.35 21.97 17.67
N ASN A 410 -17.90 22.64 18.69
CA ASN A 410 -17.96 22.12 20.05
C ASN A 410 -19.33 21.55 20.35
N ARG A 411 -19.39 20.29 20.75
CA ARG A 411 -20.61 19.60 21.14
C ARG A 411 -20.51 19.15 22.58
N VAL A 412 -21.50 19.50 23.39
CA VAL A 412 -21.60 19.06 24.78
C VAL A 412 -23.02 18.53 25.00
N PRO A 413 -23.19 17.30 25.52
CA PRO A 413 -24.51 16.79 25.88
C PRO A 413 -25.24 17.76 26.81
N PHE A 414 -26.53 17.98 26.55
CA PHE A 414 -27.32 18.96 27.28
C PHE A 414 -27.27 18.76 28.80
N GLN A 415 -27.29 17.51 29.26
CA GLN A 415 -27.22 17.18 30.69
C GLN A 415 -25.91 17.63 31.33
N GLU A 416 -24.78 17.45 30.63
CA GLU A 416 -23.45 17.85 31.10
C GLU A 416 -23.32 19.38 31.11
N PHE A 417 -23.72 20.03 30.02
CA PHE A 417 -23.75 21.50 29.94
C PHE A 417 -24.59 22.11 31.06
N ARG A 418 -25.76 21.54 31.34
CA ARG A 418 -26.65 21.97 32.43
C ARG A 418 -25.98 21.85 33.81
N ILE A 419 -25.24 20.77 34.06
CA ILE A 419 -24.54 20.58 35.34
C ILE A 419 -23.46 21.65 35.50
N VAL A 420 -22.65 21.90 34.48
CA VAL A 420 -21.59 22.91 34.50
C VAL A 420 -22.18 24.31 34.71
N MET A 421 -23.22 24.66 33.95
CA MET A 421 -23.85 25.98 34.05
C MET A 421 -24.59 26.21 35.37
N LYS A 422 -25.09 25.16 36.02
CA LYS A 422 -25.75 25.25 37.33
C LYS A 422 -24.82 25.79 38.42
N TYR A 423 -23.52 25.53 38.35
CA TYR A 423 -22.55 26.08 39.30
C TYR A 423 -22.21 27.55 39.02
N LEU A 424 -22.24 27.97 37.76
CA LEU A 424 -21.92 29.34 37.34
C LEU A 424 -23.06 30.33 37.56
N HIS A 425 -24.32 29.88 37.60
CA HIS A 425 -25.48 30.76 37.69
C HIS A 425 -26.52 30.23 38.70
N GLN A 426 -26.20 30.36 40.00
CA GLN A 426 -27.13 30.02 41.09
C GLN A 426 -28.40 30.91 41.15
N MET A 427 -28.42 32.09 40.52
CA MET A 427 -29.56 33.04 40.64
C MET A 427 -30.62 32.97 39.52
N LEU A 428 -30.38 32.28 38.40
CA LEU A 428 -31.30 32.26 37.23
C LEU A 428 -32.03 30.93 37.03
N TYR A 429 -31.98 30.04 38.02
CA TYR A 429 -32.59 28.69 37.95
C TYR A 429 -34.13 28.75 38.02
N ARG A 430 -34.80 29.37 37.03
CA ARG A 430 -36.23 29.15 36.79
C ARG A 430 -36.42 27.73 36.27
N LYS A 431 -37.08 26.89 37.08
CA LYS A 431 -37.39 25.48 36.76
C LYS A 431 -38.21 25.33 35.48
N ASP A 432 -38.84 26.41 35.04
CA ASP A 432 -39.92 26.51 34.06
C ASP A 432 -39.43 26.68 32.61
N LEU A 433 -38.22 27.22 32.39
CA LEU A 433 -37.64 27.42 31.04
C LEU A 433 -36.88 26.21 30.50
N TRP A 434 -36.47 25.27 31.36
CA TRP A 434 -35.57 24.17 31.02
C TRP A 434 -36.16 22.78 31.26
N MET A 435 -37.44 22.70 31.64
CA MET A 435 -38.18 21.45 31.47
C MET A 435 -38.47 21.30 29.98
N ALA A 436 -37.64 20.49 29.33
CA ALA A 436 -37.95 19.95 28.01
C ALA A 436 -39.42 19.52 27.99
N LYS A 437 -40.21 20.04 27.04
CA LYS A 437 -41.41 19.33 26.61
C LYS A 437 -40.94 17.92 26.30
N LYS A 438 -41.39 16.96 27.12
CA LYS A 438 -41.23 15.54 26.78
C LYS A 438 -41.87 15.31 25.40
N PRO A 439 -41.30 14.42 24.57
CA PRO A 439 -41.91 14.07 23.28
C PRO A 439 -43.36 13.61 23.43
#